data_AF-A0A849PM98-F1
#
_entry.id   AF-A0A849PM98-F1
#
_cell.length_a   1.000
_cell.length_b   1.000
_cell.length_c   1.000
_cell.angle_alpha   90.00
_cell.angle_beta   90.00
_cell.angle_gamma   90.00
#
_symmetry.space_group_name_H-M   'P 1'
#
loop_
_entity.id
_entity.type
_entity.pdbx_description
1 polymer ?
#
loop_
_entity_poly.entity_id
_entity_poly.type
_entity_poly.pdbx_seq_one_letter_code
_entity_poly.pdbx_strand_id
1 'polypeptide(L)'
;MQILEFCKTEWKKQEILNHLNLSPAYTNYKRCILPLLQNGLLAFTIPDKHKSRSQKYKITESGLTALKHSANTGKNEDTNADTITHSRKNL
;
A
#
# COMPACT_ATOMS: atom_id res chain seq x y z
N MET A 1 10.67 -4.66 5.32
CA MET A 1 10.33 -4.93 3.90
C MET A 1 8.82 -5.00 3.77
N GLN A 2 8.21 -4.16 2.92
CA GLN A 2 6.75 -3.96 2.87
C GLN A 2 6.20 -4.29 1.48
N ILE A 3 5.22 -5.22 1.41
CA ILE A 3 4.61 -5.68 0.15
C ILE A 3 4.02 -4.53 -0.67
N LEU A 4 3.40 -3.56 0.00
CA LEU A 4 2.76 -2.40 -0.64
C LEU A 4 3.79 -1.54 -1.38
N GLU A 5 4.94 -1.29 -0.78
CA GLU A 5 6.03 -0.52 -1.40
C GLU A 5 6.53 -1.22 -2.68
N PHE A 6 6.74 -2.53 -2.61
CA PHE A 6 7.18 -3.33 -3.76
C PHE A 6 6.15 -3.34 -4.89
N CYS A 7 4.86 -3.39 -4.55
CA CYS A 7 3.74 -3.42 -5.50
C CYS A 7 3.32 -2.04 -6.04
N LYS A 8 4.15 -0.99 -5.89
CA LYS A 8 3.95 0.28 -6.62
C LYS A 8 3.94 0.08 -8.14
N THR A 9 4.65 -0.93 -8.61
CA THR A 9 4.59 -1.45 -9.98
C THR A 9 3.92 -2.83 -10.00
N GLU A 10 3.63 -3.33 -11.21
CA GLU A 10 2.91 -4.59 -11.38
C GLU A 10 3.83 -5.81 -11.29
N TRP A 11 3.52 -6.73 -10.37
CA TRP A 11 4.30 -7.97 -10.18
C TRP A 11 3.44 -9.22 -10.18
N LYS A 12 4.01 -10.35 -10.58
CA LYS A 12 3.36 -11.66 -10.44
C LYS A 12 3.40 -12.13 -8.99
N LYS A 13 2.50 -13.04 -8.65
CA LYS A 13 2.47 -13.74 -7.35
C LYS A 13 3.85 -14.28 -6.95
N GLN A 14 4.54 -14.93 -7.90
CA GLN A 14 5.84 -15.54 -7.65
C GLN A 14 6.90 -14.50 -7.30
N GLU A 15 6.91 -13.38 -8.01
CA GLU A 15 7.88 -12.28 -7.77
C GLU A 15 7.65 -11.64 -6.41
N ILE A 16 6.39 -11.42 -6.02
CA ILE A 16 6.04 -10.89 -4.69
C ILE A 16 6.47 -11.86 -3.59
N LEU A 17 6.21 -13.17 -3.73
CA LEU A 17 6.62 -14.16 -2.73
C LEU A 17 8.14 -14.32 -2.66
N ASN A 18 8.82 -14.29 -3.81
CA ASN A 18 10.28 -14.33 -3.87
C ASN A 18 10.90 -13.10 -3.20
N HIS A 19 10.31 -11.91 -3.37
CA HIS A 19 10.74 -10.69 -2.66
C HIS A 19 10.62 -10.82 -1.14
N LEU A 20 9.70 -11.65 -0.65
CA LEU A 20 9.54 -11.98 0.77
C LEU A 20 10.43 -13.15 1.22
N ASN A 21 11.31 -13.67 0.36
CA ASN A 21 12.08 -14.89 0.58
C ASN A 21 11.20 -16.12 0.88
N LEU A 22 10.00 -16.16 0.29
CA LEU A 22 9.04 -17.25 0.45
C LEU A 22 8.94 -18.09 -0.81
N SER A 23 8.70 -19.39 -0.64
CA SER A 23 8.37 -20.26 -1.77
C SER A 23 7.04 -19.83 -2.42
N PRO A 24 6.85 -20.04 -3.73
CA PRO A 24 5.65 -19.62 -4.47
C PRO A 24 4.40 -20.49 -4.20
N ALA A 25 4.30 -21.06 -3.00
CA ALA A 25 3.22 -21.90 -2.53
C ALA A 25 1.92 -21.12 -2.32
N TYR A 26 0.79 -21.81 -2.49
CA TYR A 26 -0.54 -21.23 -2.29
C TYR A 26 -0.78 -20.78 -0.84
N THR A 27 -0.20 -21.48 0.14
CA THR A 27 -0.28 -21.14 1.56
C THR A 27 0.33 -19.77 1.86
N ASN A 28 1.49 -19.47 1.29
CA ASN A 28 2.16 -18.17 1.43
C ASN A 28 1.35 -17.05 0.76
N TYR A 29 0.79 -17.32 -0.43
CA TYR A 29 -0.14 -16.40 -1.08
C TYR A 29 -1.36 -16.10 -0.19
N LYS A 30 -2.00 -17.13 0.36
CA LYS A 30 -3.20 -17.00 1.20
C LYS A 30 -2.94 -16.20 2.48
N ARG A 31 -1.74 -16.28 3.03
CA ARG A 31 -1.35 -15.56 4.26
C ARG A 31 -0.87 -14.14 4.00
N CYS A 32 -0.15 -13.89 2.91
CA CYS A 32 0.55 -12.62 2.68
C CYS A 32 -0.16 -11.71 1.67
N ILE A 33 -0.70 -12.27 0.58
CA ILE A 33 -1.21 -11.49 -0.55
C ILE A 33 -2.73 -11.41 -0.50
N LEU A 34 -3.42 -12.52 -0.22
CA LEU A 34 -4.88 -12.56 -0.20
C LEU A 34 -5.52 -11.56 0.77
N PRO A 35 -5.02 -11.35 2.01
CA PRO A 35 -5.61 -10.36 2.90
C PRO A 35 -5.48 -8.93 2.36
N LEU A 36 -4.40 -8.61 1.64
CA LEU A 36 -4.23 -7.29 1.03
C LEU A 36 -5.21 -7.06 -0.12
N LEU A 37 -5.54 -8.11 -0.88
CA LEU A 37 -6.58 -8.05 -1.91
C LEU A 37 -7.97 -7.89 -1.31
N GLN A 38 -8.27 -8.65 -0.25
CA GLN A 38 -9.57 -8.59 0.43
C GLN A 38 -9.82 -7.24 1.10
N ASN A 39 -8.77 -6.59 1.61
CA ASN A 39 -8.84 -5.23 2.15
C ASN A 39 -8.73 -4.13 1.07
N GLY A 40 -8.67 -4.50 -0.21
CA GLY A 40 -8.59 -3.56 -1.32
C GLY A 40 -7.29 -2.75 -1.36
N LEU A 41 -6.22 -3.20 -0.71
CA LEU A 41 -4.90 -2.54 -0.71
C LEU A 41 -4.05 -2.93 -1.93
N LEU A 42 -4.29 -4.13 -2.46
CA LEU A 42 -3.82 -4.58 -3.76
C LEU A 42 -5.02 -4.87 -4.66
N ALA A 43 -4.79 -4.81 -5.97
CA ALA A 43 -5.76 -5.21 -6.98
C ALA A 43 -5.11 -6.11 -8.05
N PHE A 44 -5.95 -6.93 -8.68
CA PHE A 44 -5.59 -7.64 -9.90
C PHE A 44 -5.47 -6.65 -11.07
N THR A 45 -4.51 -6.87 -11.97
CA THR A 45 -4.42 -6.06 -13.20
C THR A 45 -5.32 -6.58 -14.31
N ILE A 46 -5.69 -7.86 -14.28
CA ILE A 46 -6.65 -8.49 -15.20
C ILE A 46 -7.83 -9.01 -14.39
N PRO A 47 -8.88 -8.21 -14.15
CA PRO A 47 -10.01 -8.59 -13.28
C PRO A 47 -10.76 -9.81 -13.83
N ASP A 48 -11.04 -9.86 -15.14
CA ASP A 48 -11.91 -10.90 -15.73
C ASP A 48 -11.28 -12.29 -15.77
N LYS A 49 -9.96 -12.39 -15.62
CA LYS A 49 -9.20 -13.64 -15.76
C LYS A 49 -8.25 -13.85 -14.58
N HIS A 50 -8.83 -14.09 -13.40
CA HIS A 50 -8.06 -14.35 -12.18
C HIS A 50 -7.02 -15.47 -12.29
N LYS A 51 -7.29 -16.51 -13.11
CA LYS A 51 -6.40 -17.66 -13.32
C LYS A 51 -5.38 -17.45 -14.47
N SER A 52 -5.32 -16.26 -15.08
CA SER A 52 -4.39 -15.97 -16.16
C SER A 52 -2.93 -16.11 -15.72
N ARG A 53 -2.10 -16.72 -16.58
CA ARG A 53 -0.63 -16.80 -16.37
C ARG A 53 0.05 -15.42 -16.41
N SER A 54 -0.61 -14.45 -17.04
CA SER A 54 -0.17 -13.05 -17.12
C SER A 54 -0.74 -12.18 -16.00
N GLN A 55 -1.48 -12.77 -15.05
CA GLN A 55 -2.04 -12.02 -13.93
C GLN A 55 -0.94 -11.40 -13.08
N LYS A 56 -1.11 -10.12 -12.77
CA LYS A 56 -0.25 -9.36 -11.86
C LYS A 56 -1.06 -8.65 -10.79
N TYR A 57 -0.36 -8.10 -9.83
CA TYR A 57 -0.89 -7.37 -8.70
C TYR A 57 -0.23 -6.00 -8.64
N LYS A 58 -1.01 -4.97 -8.31
CA LYS A 58 -0.52 -3.62 -8.07
C LYS A 58 -1.21 -3.00 -6.86
N ILE A 59 -0.55 -2.05 -6.23
CA ILE A 59 -1.12 -1.25 -5.14
C ILE A 59 -2.30 -0.43 -5.65
N THR A 60 -3.31 -0.26 -4.79
CA THR A 60 -4.45 0.63 -5.02
C THR A 60 -4.22 2.00 -4.37
N GLU A 61 -5.13 2.93 -4.59
CA GLU A 61 -5.15 4.22 -3.88
C GLU A 61 -5.31 4.03 -2.36
N SER A 62 -6.14 3.07 -1.95
CA SER A 62 -6.31 2.69 -0.54
C SER A 62 -5.01 2.13 0.04
N GLY A 63 -4.34 1.23 -0.69
CA GLY A 63 -3.01 0.72 -0.33
C GLY A 63 -1.96 1.81 -0.20
N LEU A 64 -1.95 2.78 -1.12
CA LEU A 64 -1.01 3.89 -1.10
C LEU A 64 -1.26 4.82 0.11
N THR A 65 -2.52 5.06 0.44
CA THR A 65 -2.92 5.82 1.63
C THR A 65 -2.47 5.12 2.91
N ALA A 66 -2.71 3.81 3.02
CA ALA A 66 -2.24 3.01 4.15
C ALA A 66 -0.71 3.03 4.30
N LEU A 67 0.02 2.94 3.18
CA LEU A 67 1.48 3.02 3.14
C LEU A 67 1.98 4.39 3.64
N LYS A 68 1.37 5.50 3.18
CA LYS A 68 1.71 6.86 3.64
C LYS A 68 1.44 7.06 5.13
N HIS A 69 0.29 6.59 5.63
CA HIS A 69 -0.01 6.66 7.06
C HIS A 69 1.03 5.90 7.90
N SER A 70 1.43 4.70 7.47
CA SER A 70 2.48 3.93 8.17
C SER A 70 3.85 4.61 8.17
N ALA A 71 4.15 5.45 7.17
CA ALA A 71 5.39 6.23 7.10
C ALA A 71 5.34 7.50 7.97
N ASN A 72 4.16 8.09 8.16
CA ASN A 72 3.98 9.33 8.92
C ASN A 72 3.85 9.11 10.44
N THR A 73 3.54 7.89 10.90
CA THR A 73 3.49 7.56 12.33
C THR A 73 4.86 7.72 13.04
N GLY A 74 5.96 7.87 12.28
CA GLY A 74 7.29 8.20 12.81
C GLY A 74 7.76 9.65 12.62
N LYS A 75 6.89 10.57 12.14
CA LYS A 75 7.23 11.98 11.89
C LYS A 75 6.15 12.93 12.39
N ASN A 76 5.97 13.00 13.70
CA ASN A 76 5.28 14.10 14.37
C ASN A 76 6.17 14.61 15.51
N GLU A 77 7.10 15.51 15.19
CA GLU A 77 7.38 16.69 16.00
C GLU A 77 7.26 17.87 15.02
N ASP A 78 6.36 18.79 15.37
CA ASP A 78 6.20 20.15 14.85
C ASP A 78 5.76 20.35 13.37
N THR A 79 4.44 20.40 13.17
CA THR A 79 3.90 21.41 12.24
C THR A 79 3.19 22.46 13.06
N ASN A 80 3.94 23.53 13.28
CA ASN A 80 3.57 24.78 13.91
C ASN A 80 2.19 25.26 13.46
N ALA A 81 1.38 25.66 14.44
CA ALA A 81 0.11 26.32 14.26
C ALA A 81 0.36 27.74 13.73
N ASP A 82 0.38 27.89 12.41
CA ASP A 82 0.34 29.21 11.77
C ASP A 82 -0.84 29.27 10.81
N THR A 83 -1.98 29.69 11.34
CA THR A 83 -2.86 30.59 10.58
C THR A 83 -3.15 31.80 11.45
N ILE A 84 -2.21 32.74 11.39
CA ILE A 84 -2.34 34.10 11.87
C ILE A 84 -3.57 34.74 11.21
N THR A 85 -4.46 35.35 12.00
CA THR A 85 -5.13 36.57 11.56
C THR A 85 -5.04 37.63 12.64
N HIS A 86 -4.10 38.52 12.36
CA HIS A 86 -3.87 39.81 12.98
C HIS A 86 -5.06 40.74 12.71
N SER A 87 -5.69 41.28 13.76
CA SER A 87 -6.30 42.61 13.67
C SER A 87 -6.29 43.32 15.02
N ARG A 88 -5.72 44.52 14.95
CA ARG A 88 -5.34 45.41 16.04
C ARG A 88 -6.55 46.14 16.63
N LYS A 89 -6.44 46.44 17.94
CA LYS A 89 -6.86 47.64 18.69
C LYS A 89 -7.98 48.53 18.13
N ASN A 90 -8.99 48.80 18.98
CA ASN A 90 -9.75 50.04 19.24
C ASN A 90 -11.06 49.59 19.94
N LEU A 91 -11.53 50.07 21.10
CA LEU A 91 -11.52 51.37 21.77
C LEU A 91 -11.51 51.15 23.29
#